data_AF-U2RHF2-F1
#
_entry.id   AF-U2RHF2-F1
#
_cell.length_a   1.000
_cell.length_b   1.000
_cell.length_c   1.000
_cell.angle_alpha   90.00
_cell.angle_beta   90.00
_cell.angle_gamma   90.00
#
_symmetry.space_group_name_H-M   'P 1'
#
loop_
_entity.id
_entity.type
_entity.pdbx_description
1 polymer ?
#
loop_
_entity_poly.entity_id
_entity_poly.type
_entity_poly.pdbx_seq_one_letter_code
_entity_poly.pdbx_strand_id
1 'polypeptide(L)'
;MELSEKDEKYIISLLKQGKKVEAIAFIKDKTGMTLKEAKDYIDKKNDNEYYDKNMSISEEDEQYLSSLINENKELEAVTFLHKNKDMSLLEAKNYTDRLILNKNIETKKENSRKWNSVYDEKLNTFVPNLARQKKALKIMKGVFLILLLISLVQLIFLDRSSDIKIIIFSFSILGILVLMITLPLGSLSIHYIENKLKKLENLEVSNQFEVKAFISNFDLFLQVLGILIFIIIIPILFIKNYKGVDYKNYKEIFYFFGLIAITAAGIYELLKMLKNKKYSLNIDSREITLLYNKNEIKSIKIEKINFIKFYDKKVKRGGRTNIPIIEIFDMEKNVFTKMEVKISDYILLKKYFERHKIMVDDNFKML
;
A
#
# COMPACT_ATOMS: atom_id res chain seq x y z
N MET A 1 -1.87 38.64 31.15
CA MET A 1 -3.23 39.23 31.16
C MET A 1 -4.09 38.36 30.27
N GLU A 2 -5.18 37.79 30.79
CA GLU A 2 -6.05 36.91 30.01
C GLU A 2 -6.97 37.72 29.09
N LEU A 3 -7.26 37.19 27.90
CA LEU A 3 -8.19 37.81 26.95
C LEU A 3 -9.61 37.73 27.51
N SER A 4 -10.33 38.86 27.52
CA SER A 4 -11.75 38.85 27.88
C SER A 4 -12.60 38.25 26.75
N GLU A 5 -13.82 37.78 27.06
CA GLU A 5 -14.78 37.32 26.04
C GLU A 5 -15.06 38.39 24.95
N LYS A 6 -14.96 39.67 25.32
CA LYS A 6 -15.14 40.79 24.39
C LYS A 6 -13.95 40.92 23.43
N ASP A 7 -12.75 40.70 23.93
CA ASP A 7 -11.53 40.69 23.10
C ASP A 7 -11.53 39.49 22.15
N GLU A 8 -11.99 38.32 22.60
CA GLU A 8 -12.13 37.15 21.74
C GLU A 8 -13.14 37.37 20.60
N LYS A 9 -14.30 37.97 20.90
CA LYS A 9 -15.30 38.33 19.87
C LYS A 9 -14.73 39.30 18.84
N TYR A 10 -13.89 40.23 19.26
CA TYR A 10 -13.23 41.20 18.37
C TYR A 10 -12.15 40.55 17.50
N ILE A 11 -11.35 39.64 18.07
CA ILE A 11 -10.36 38.85 17.30
C ILE A 11 -11.07 38.04 16.20
N ILE A 12 -12.20 37.41 16.54
CA ILE A 12 -13.01 36.64 15.59
C ILE A 12 -13.58 37.55 14.48
N SER A 13 -13.99 38.78 14.79
CA SER A 13 -14.49 39.70 13.76
C SER A 13 -13.39 40.14 12.78
N LEU A 14 -12.16 40.37 13.26
CA LEU A 14 -11.01 40.70 12.41
C LEU A 14 -10.61 39.53 11.51
N LEU A 15 -10.63 38.29 12.03
CA LEU A 15 -10.36 37.10 11.23
C LEU A 15 -11.41 36.88 10.14
N LYS A 16 -12.70 37.12 10.44
CA LYS A 16 -13.78 37.08 9.43
C LYS A 16 -13.61 38.10 8.31
N GLN A 17 -12.99 39.24 8.60
CA GLN A 17 -12.70 40.28 7.60
C GLN A 17 -11.38 40.04 6.85
N GLY A 18 -10.68 38.91 7.08
CA GLY A 18 -9.39 38.62 6.46
C GLY A 18 -8.22 39.46 7.02
N LYS A 19 -8.45 40.24 8.08
CA LYS A 19 -7.50 41.16 8.70
C LYS A 19 -6.59 40.46 9.72
N LYS A 20 -5.90 39.42 9.25
CA LYS A 20 -5.07 38.54 10.10
C LYS A 20 -3.94 39.29 10.81
N VAL A 21 -3.30 40.24 10.13
CA VAL A 21 -2.20 41.05 10.70
C VAL A 21 -2.71 41.94 11.83
N GLU A 22 -3.90 42.52 11.68
CA GLU A 22 -4.53 43.35 12.72
C GLU A 22 -4.92 42.51 13.95
N ALA A 23 -5.38 41.27 13.75
CA ALA A 23 -5.68 40.34 14.83
C ALA A 23 -4.43 39.93 15.63
N ILE A 24 -3.31 39.67 14.94
CA ILE A 24 -2.02 39.36 15.57
C ILE A 24 -1.51 40.56 16.37
N ALA A 25 -1.58 41.77 15.79
CA ALA A 25 -1.18 43.00 16.46
C ALA A 25 -2.03 43.27 17.73
N PHE A 26 -3.35 43.11 17.62
CA PHE A 26 -4.27 43.31 18.74
C PHE A 26 -3.97 42.38 19.92
N ILE A 27 -3.74 41.10 19.68
CA ILE A 27 -3.38 40.13 20.73
C ILE A 27 -2.05 40.50 21.37
N LYS A 28 -1.03 40.75 20.54
CA LYS A 28 0.30 41.13 21.00
C LYS A 28 0.23 42.34 21.93
N ASP A 29 -0.50 43.37 21.55
CA ASP A 29 -0.55 44.63 22.30
C ASP A 29 -1.42 44.52 23.57
N LYS A 30 -2.44 43.63 23.58
CA LYS A 30 -3.29 43.38 24.76
C LYS A 30 -2.68 42.45 25.79
N THR A 31 -1.98 41.41 25.34
CA THR A 31 -1.47 40.34 26.22
C THR A 31 0.00 40.49 26.56
N GLY A 32 0.75 41.32 25.81
CA GLY A 32 2.20 41.45 25.92
C GLY A 32 2.98 40.27 25.33
N MET A 33 2.31 39.38 24.57
CA MET A 33 2.94 38.24 23.90
C MET A 33 3.99 38.66 22.87
N THR A 34 4.94 37.76 22.57
CA THR A 34 5.84 37.95 21.43
C THR A 34 5.08 37.81 20.10
N LEU A 35 5.61 38.39 19.02
CA LEU A 35 4.98 38.29 17.69
C LEU A 35 4.77 36.84 17.24
N LYS A 36 5.68 35.94 17.64
CA LYS A 36 5.60 34.51 17.35
C LYS A 36 4.44 33.84 18.09
N GLU A 37 4.30 34.12 19.39
CA GLU A 37 3.21 33.57 20.22
C GLU A 37 1.84 34.07 19.75
N ALA A 38 1.73 35.36 19.41
CA ALA A 38 0.49 35.92 18.89
C ALA A 38 0.10 35.30 17.53
N LYS A 39 1.09 35.03 16.66
CA LYS A 39 0.88 34.32 15.40
C LYS A 39 0.43 32.88 15.65
N ASP A 40 1.14 32.14 16.50
CA ASP A 40 0.80 30.74 16.82
C ASP A 40 -0.60 30.62 17.45
N TYR A 41 -1.02 31.60 18.26
CA TYR A 41 -2.37 31.67 18.83
C TYR A 41 -3.46 31.86 17.75
N ILE A 42 -3.24 32.77 16.79
CA ILE A 42 -4.16 32.99 15.69
C ILE A 42 -4.21 31.79 14.73
N ASP A 43 -3.05 31.20 14.43
CA ASP A 43 -2.96 30.03 13.57
C ASP A 43 -3.71 28.84 14.20
N LYS A 44 -3.59 28.63 15.52
CA LYS A 44 -4.40 27.62 16.25
C LYS A 44 -5.90 27.88 16.19
N LYS A 45 -6.37 29.13 16.26
CA LYS A 45 -7.80 29.47 16.12
C LYS A 45 -8.30 29.38 14.67
N ASN A 46 -7.41 29.42 13.69
CA ASN A 46 -7.75 29.21 12.28
C ASN A 46 -7.80 27.71 11.93
N ASP A 47 -6.99 26.89 12.59
CA ASP A 47 -6.89 25.44 12.35
C ASP A 47 -7.93 24.64 13.18
N ASN A 48 -8.41 25.19 14.30
CA ASN A 48 -9.51 24.63 15.09
C ASN A 48 -10.87 25.18 14.62
N GLU A 49 -11.52 24.45 13.71
CA GLU A 49 -12.99 24.23 13.69
C GLU A 49 -13.88 25.46 14.01
N TYR A 50 -13.70 26.57 13.28
CA TYR A 50 -14.61 27.73 13.34
C TYR A 50 -14.99 28.24 11.94
N TYR A 51 -15.29 27.31 11.03
CA TYR A 51 -16.07 27.55 9.81
C TYR A 51 -17.22 26.56 9.73
N ASP A 52 -18.09 26.59 10.75
CA ASP A 52 -19.49 26.25 10.57
C ASP A 52 -20.35 27.38 11.11
N LYS A 53 -20.22 28.56 10.51
CA LYS A 53 -21.37 29.43 10.39
C LYS A 53 -22.00 29.10 9.05
N ASN A 54 -22.85 28.07 9.06
CA ASN A 54 -24.05 28.09 8.24
C ASN A 54 -24.68 29.48 8.43
N MET A 55 -24.43 30.39 7.50
CA MET A 55 -25.47 31.31 7.09
C MET A 55 -26.55 30.37 6.56
N SER A 56 -27.53 30.06 7.40
CA SER A 56 -28.55 29.05 7.16
C SER A 56 -29.27 29.40 5.86
N ILE A 57 -28.84 28.76 4.78
CA ILE A 57 -29.59 28.70 3.53
C ILE A 57 -30.87 27.94 3.91
N SER A 58 -32.03 28.50 3.57
CA SER A 58 -33.30 27.82 3.85
C SER A 58 -33.29 26.47 3.15
N GLU A 59 -33.96 25.46 3.72
CA GLU A 59 -34.13 24.16 3.04
C GLU A 59 -34.72 24.34 1.63
N GLU A 60 -35.56 25.36 1.44
CA GLU A 60 -36.15 25.75 0.15
C GLU A 60 -35.09 26.23 -0.85
N ASP A 61 -34.14 27.03 -0.38
CA ASP A 61 -33.05 27.55 -1.21
C ASP A 61 -32.03 26.45 -1.56
N GLU A 62 -31.78 25.50 -0.64
CA GLU A 62 -30.95 24.32 -0.91
C GLU A 62 -31.59 23.40 -1.96
N GLN A 63 -32.91 23.21 -1.89
CA GLN A 63 -33.66 22.47 -2.91
C GLN A 63 -33.60 23.16 -4.27
N TYR A 64 -33.76 24.49 -4.30
CA TYR A 64 -33.65 25.28 -5.52
C TYR A 64 -32.25 25.22 -6.13
N LEU A 65 -31.20 25.38 -5.32
CA LEU A 65 -29.80 25.23 -5.75
C LEU A 65 -29.53 23.82 -6.27
N SER A 66 -30.05 22.79 -5.60
CA SER A 66 -29.92 21.40 -6.05
C SER A 66 -30.60 21.16 -7.40
N SER A 67 -31.74 21.80 -7.66
CA SER A 67 -32.41 21.76 -8.97
C SER A 67 -31.54 22.40 -10.06
N LEU A 68 -30.97 23.58 -9.80
CA LEU A 68 -30.08 24.26 -10.75
C LEU A 68 -28.81 23.43 -11.05
N ILE A 69 -28.22 22.81 -10.03
CA ILE A 69 -27.06 21.92 -10.16
C ILE A 69 -27.43 20.65 -10.95
N ASN A 70 -28.68 20.16 -10.83
CA ASN A 70 -29.18 19.03 -11.61
C ASN A 70 -29.39 19.35 -13.09
N GLU A 71 -29.77 20.60 -13.39
CA GLU A 71 -29.93 21.12 -14.75
C GLU A 71 -28.62 21.65 -15.37
N ASN A 72 -27.47 21.49 -14.70
CA ASN A 72 -26.15 22.04 -15.09
C ASN A 72 -26.12 23.57 -15.24
N LYS A 73 -26.94 24.29 -14.47
CA LYS A 73 -27.04 25.76 -14.45
C LYS A 73 -26.16 26.36 -13.35
N GLU A 74 -24.88 26.04 -13.37
CA GLU A 74 -23.91 26.43 -12.32
C GLU A 74 -23.78 27.94 -12.17
N LEU A 75 -23.78 28.67 -13.30
CA LEU A 75 -23.67 30.13 -13.30
C LEU A 75 -24.88 30.80 -12.63
N GLU A 76 -26.08 30.22 -12.79
CA GLU A 76 -27.31 30.71 -12.17
C GLU A 76 -27.31 30.45 -10.66
N ALA A 77 -26.76 29.30 -10.23
CA ALA A 77 -26.57 28.99 -8.81
C ALA A 77 -25.59 29.97 -8.14
N VAL A 78 -24.45 30.26 -8.78
CA VAL A 78 -23.49 31.26 -8.28
C VAL A 78 -24.11 32.67 -8.23
N THR A 79 -24.89 33.03 -9.25
CA THR A 79 -25.57 34.33 -9.31
C THR A 79 -26.64 34.49 -8.23
N PHE A 80 -27.41 33.42 -7.96
CA PHE A 80 -28.40 33.38 -6.90
C PHE A 80 -27.75 33.57 -5.53
N LEU A 81 -26.67 32.85 -5.25
CA LEU A 81 -25.91 32.97 -4.00
C LEU A 81 -25.31 34.36 -3.82
N HIS A 82 -24.76 34.94 -4.89
CA HIS A 82 -24.16 36.28 -4.85
C HIS A 82 -25.19 37.39 -4.61
N LYS A 83 -26.38 37.31 -5.24
CA LYS A 83 -27.40 38.36 -5.18
C LYS A 83 -28.35 38.24 -4.00
N ASN A 84 -28.71 37.02 -3.60
CA ASN A 84 -29.78 36.79 -2.62
C ASN A 84 -29.26 36.39 -1.24
N LYS A 85 -27.98 35.98 -1.14
CA LYS A 85 -27.35 35.56 0.12
C LYS A 85 -26.15 36.43 0.51
N ASP A 86 -25.98 37.58 -0.14
CA ASP A 86 -24.87 38.52 0.11
C ASP A 86 -23.48 37.86 0.14
N MET A 87 -23.30 36.74 -0.58
CA MET A 87 -22.00 36.07 -0.67
C MET A 87 -21.08 36.83 -1.60
N SER A 88 -19.79 36.84 -1.31
CA SER A 88 -18.79 37.21 -2.33
C SER A 88 -18.80 36.22 -3.50
N LEU A 89 -18.39 36.66 -4.68
CA LEU A 89 -18.28 35.79 -5.88
C LEU A 89 -17.44 34.52 -5.61
N LEU A 90 -16.39 34.64 -4.79
CA LEU A 90 -15.52 33.53 -4.43
C LEU A 90 -16.23 32.53 -3.50
N GLU A 91 -16.99 33.02 -2.52
CA GLU A 91 -17.78 32.18 -1.61
C GLU A 91 -18.90 31.46 -2.35
N ALA A 92 -19.65 32.18 -3.20
CA ALA A 92 -20.71 31.61 -4.02
C ALA A 92 -20.19 30.51 -4.95
N LYS A 93 -19.03 30.72 -5.57
CA LYS A 93 -18.36 29.70 -6.39
C LYS A 93 -17.95 28.48 -5.56
N ASN A 94 -17.24 28.69 -4.45
CA ASN A 94 -16.79 27.60 -3.59
C ASN A 94 -17.95 26.78 -3.00
N TYR A 95 -19.07 27.42 -2.68
CA TYR A 95 -20.27 26.75 -2.20
C TYR A 95 -20.93 25.92 -3.31
N THR A 96 -21.03 26.47 -4.53
CA THR A 96 -21.55 25.75 -5.70
C THR A 96 -20.68 24.54 -6.05
N ASP A 97 -19.35 24.70 -6.06
CA ASP A 97 -18.40 23.61 -6.31
C ASP A 97 -18.55 22.48 -5.26
N ARG A 98 -18.85 22.83 -4.00
CA ARG A 98 -19.13 21.87 -2.92
C ARG A 98 -20.43 21.11 -3.16
N LEU A 99 -21.50 21.77 -3.62
CA LEU A 99 -22.77 21.11 -3.96
C LEU A 99 -22.60 20.11 -5.12
N ILE A 100 -21.83 20.48 -6.15
CA ILE A 100 -21.51 19.59 -7.28
C ILE A 100 -20.72 18.37 -6.79
N LEU A 101 -19.72 18.58 -5.92
CA LEU A 101 -18.92 17.50 -5.34
C LEU A 101 -19.79 16.53 -4.52
N ASN A 102 -20.70 17.06 -3.69
CA ASN A 102 -21.62 16.25 -2.88
C ASN A 102 -22.56 15.41 -3.75
N LYS A 103 -23.15 16.00 -4.80
CA LYS A 103 -23.95 15.27 -5.80
C LYS A 103 -23.17 14.13 -6.43
N ASN A 104 -21.90 14.36 -6.80
CA ASN A 104 -21.05 13.32 -7.40
C ASN A 104 -20.71 12.21 -6.42
N ILE A 105 -20.54 12.53 -5.13
CA ILE A 105 -20.31 11.53 -4.07
C ILE A 105 -21.58 10.72 -3.82
N GLU A 106 -22.74 11.37 -3.76
CA GLU A 106 -24.02 10.73 -3.45
C GLU A 106 -24.50 9.82 -4.60
N THR A 107 -24.37 10.27 -5.84
CA THR A 107 -24.60 9.42 -7.03
C THR A 107 -23.62 8.24 -7.11
N LYS A 108 -22.36 8.42 -6.72
CA LYS A 108 -21.38 7.31 -6.61
C LYS A 108 -21.70 6.35 -5.46
N LYS A 109 -22.26 6.85 -4.35
CA LYS A 109 -22.72 6.09 -3.18
C LYS A 109 -24.01 5.31 -3.47
N GLU A 110 -24.92 5.87 -4.26
CA GLU A 110 -26.15 5.20 -4.66
C GLU A 110 -25.86 4.07 -5.67
N ASN A 111 -24.97 4.33 -6.64
CA ASN A 111 -24.47 3.30 -7.55
C ASN A 111 -23.69 2.18 -6.84
N SER A 112 -23.05 2.46 -5.70
CA SER A 112 -22.31 1.44 -4.92
C SER A 112 -23.20 0.62 -3.96
N ARG A 113 -24.37 1.14 -3.55
CA ARG A 113 -25.30 0.41 -2.66
C ARG A 113 -25.98 -0.80 -3.31
N LYS A 114 -26.03 -0.89 -4.65
CA LYS A 114 -26.76 -1.97 -5.35
C LYS A 114 -26.02 -3.31 -5.37
N TRP A 115 -24.78 -3.40 -4.89
CA TRP A 115 -24.03 -4.64 -4.83
C TRP A 115 -23.36 -4.83 -3.47
N ASN A 116 -23.79 -5.87 -2.75
CA ASN A 116 -23.17 -6.39 -1.54
C ASN A 116 -21.70 -6.79 -1.79
N SER A 117 -20.80 -5.83 -1.64
CA SER A 117 -19.44 -6.04 -1.17
C SER A 117 -18.99 -4.72 -0.58
N VAL A 118 -18.59 -4.74 0.69
CA VAL A 118 -17.83 -3.65 1.30
C VAL A 118 -16.61 -3.39 0.41
N TYR A 119 -16.72 -2.37 -0.43
CA TYR A 119 -15.74 -1.96 -1.40
C TYR A 119 -14.92 -0.85 -0.73
N ASP A 120 -13.88 -1.24 0.00
CA ASP A 120 -12.94 -0.26 0.56
C ASP A 120 -12.05 0.24 -0.59
N GLU A 121 -12.53 1.28 -1.27
CA GLU A 121 -11.77 2.05 -2.26
C GLU A 121 -10.41 2.49 -1.68
N LYS A 122 -10.37 2.82 -0.38
CA LYS A 122 -9.15 3.17 0.36
C LYS A 122 -8.13 2.03 0.46
N LEU A 123 -8.53 0.79 0.79
CA LEU A 123 -7.61 -0.35 0.94
C LEU A 123 -7.00 -0.78 -0.39
N ASN A 124 -7.76 -0.67 -1.48
CA ASN A 124 -7.26 -0.95 -2.83
C ASN A 124 -6.23 0.08 -3.32
N THR A 125 -6.24 1.31 -2.79
CA THR A 125 -5.21 2.32 -3.06
C THR A 125 -3.87 1.94 -2.41
N PHE A 126 -3.89 1.31 -1.22
CA PHE A 126 -2.67 0.90 -0.51
C PHE A 126 -2.10 -0.45 -0.98
N VAL A 127 -2.96 -1.38 -1.39
CA VAL A 127 -2.57 -2.67 -1.96
C VAL A 127 -3.45 -2.99 -3.17
N PRO A 128 -2.99 -2.65 -4.38
CA PRO A 128 -3.64 -3.18 -5.57
C PRO A 128 -3.53 -4.72 -5.54
N ASN A 129 -4.59 -5.40 -6.02
CA ASN A 129 -4.75 -6.86 -6.08
C ASN A 129 -5.35 -7.58 -4.85
N LEU A 130 -5.51 -6.95 -3.68
CA LEU A 130 -6.22 -7.57 -2.55
C LEU A 130 -7.66 -7.95 -2.94
N ALA A 131 -8.33 -7.08 -3.70
CA ALA A 131 -9.65 -7.34 -4.26
C ALA A 131 -9.68 -8.56 -5.21
N ARG A 132 -8.64 -8.73 -6.04
CA ARG A 132 -8.56 -9.88 -6.96
C ARG A 132 -8.28 -11.17 -6.19
N GLN A 133 -7.44 -11.13 -5.16
CA GLN A 133 -7.19 -12.29 -4.29
C GLN A 133 -8.47 -12.70 -3.55
N LYS A 134 -9.24 -11.74 -3.03
CA LYS A 134 -10.58 -11.98 -2.44
C LYS A 134 -11.55 -12.58 -3.48
N LYS A 135 -11.56 -12.05 -4.71
CA LYS A 135 -12.38 -12.58 -5.81
C LYS A 135 -11.96 -14.01 -6.20
N ALA A 136 -10.67 -14.27 -6.33
CA ALA A 136 -10.13 -15.59 -6.63
C ALA A 136 -10.45 -16.60 -5.52
N LEU A 137 -10.30 -16.20 -4.25
CA LEU A 137 -10.68 -17.02 -3.10
C LEU A 137 -12.19 -17.32 -3.10
N LYS A 138 -13.04 -16.35 -3.46
CA LYS A 138 -14.49 -16.54 -3.61
C LYS A 138 -14.81 -17.55 -4.73
N ILE A 139 -14.12 -17.46 -5.86
CA ILE A 139 -14.26 -18.41 -6.97
C ILE A 139 -13.78 -19.81 -6.54
N MET A 140 -12.61 -19.92 -5.89
CA MET A 140 -12.08 -21.19 -5.40
C MET A 140 -13.00 -21.86 -4.38
N LYS A 141 -13.65 -21.09 -3.50
CA LYS A 141 -14.68 -21.63 -2.57
C LYS A 141 -15.87 -22.22 -3.33
N GLY A 142 -16.32 -21.57 -4.42
CA GLY A 142 -17.37 -22.10 -5.28
C GLY A 142 -16.97 -23.39 -5.98
N VAL A 143 -15.75 -23.43 -6.55
CA VAL A 143 -15.19 -24.65 -7.17
C VAL A 143 -15.06 -25.79 -6.15
N PHE A 144 -14.62 -25.48 -4.93
CA PHE A 144 -14.53 -26.44 -3.83
C PHE A 144 -15.90 -27.07 -3.50
N LEU A 145 -16.96 -26.26 -3.39
CA LEU A 145 -18.32 -26.77 -3.15
C LEU A 145 -18.82 -27.69 -4.27
N ILE A 146 -18.54 -27.34 -5.52
CA ILE A 146 -18.91 -28.16 -6.69
C ILE A 146 -18.14 -29.49 -6.68
N LEU A 147 -16.82 -29.45 -6.44
CA LEU A 147 -16.00 -30.66 -6.33
C LEU A 147 -16.44 -31.55 -5.18
N LEU A 148 -16.81 -30.96 -4.04
CA LEU A 148 -17.32 -31.69 -2.88
C LEU A 148 -18.63 -32.43 -3.23
N LEU A 149 -19.57 -31.75 -3.91
CA LEU A 149 -20.83 -32.35 -4.39
C LEU A 149 -20.57 -33.51 -5.37
N ILE A 150 -19.68 -33.30 -6.35
CA ILE A 150 -19.32 -34.35 -7.32
C ILE A 150 -18.73 -35.56 -6.59
N SER A 151 -17.84 -35.33 -5.62
CA SER A 151 -17.22 -36.42 -4.86
C SER A 151 -18.21 -37.16 -3.95
N LEU A 152 -19.23 -36.48 -3.43
CA LEU A 152 -20.34 -37.09 -2.67
C LEU A 152 -21.20 -38.00 -3.56
N VAL A 153 -21.51 -37.56 -4.79
CA VAL A 153 -22.23 -38.40 -5.75
C VAL A 153 -21.38 -39.60 -6.16
N GLN A 154 -20.09 -39.38 -6.44
CA GLN A 154 -19.15 -40.46 -6.75
C GLN A 154 -19.07 -41.50 -5.63
N LEU A 155 -19.13 -41.07 -4.36
CA LEU A 155 -19.11 -41.97 -3.21
C LEU A 155 -20.32 -42.92 -3.18
N ILE A 156 -21.52 -42.44 -3.57
CA ILE A 156 -22.75 -43.26 -3.60
C ILE A 156 -22.68 -44.32 -4.71
N PHE A 157 -22.15 -43.96 -5.88
CA PHE A 157 -22.02 -44.84 -7.04
C PHE A 157 -20.67 -45.58 -7.10
N LEU A 158 -19.88 -45.53 -6.03
CA LEU A 158 -18.55 -46.12 -5.99
C LEU A 158 -18.63 -47.65 -5.94
N ASP A 159 -18.34 -48.28 -7.07
CA ASP A 159 -18.18 -49.72 -7.17
C ASP A 159 -16.72 -50.09 -6.85
N ARG A 160 -16.51 -50.68 -5.67
CA ARG A 160 -15.19 -51.06 -5.14
C ARG A 160 -14.54 -52.23 -5.88
N SER A 161 -15.22 -52.84 -6.83
CA SER A 161 -14.64 -53.90 -7.67
C SER A 161 -13.93 -53.36 -8.92
N SER A 162 -14.10 -52.07 -9.23
CA SER A 162 -13.53 -51.44 -10.42
C SER A 162 -12.33 -50.56 -10.06
N ASP A 163 -11.14 -51.01 -10.47
CA ASP A 163 -9.88 -50.27 -10.27
C ASP A 163 -9.93 -48.85 -10.86
N ILE A 164 -10.55 -48.69 -12.03
CA ILE A 164 -10.67 -47.39 -12.70
C ILE A 164 -11.52 -46.40 -11.87
N LYS A 165 -12.66 -46.86 -11.31
CA LYS A 165 -13.53 -46.02 -10.48
C LYS A 165 -12.84 -45.64 -9.16
N ILE A 166 -12.05 -46.54 -8.58
CA ILE A 166 -11.24 -46.27 -7.38
C ILE A 166 -10.18 -45.21 -7.67
N ILE A 167 -9.47 -45.32 -8.80
CA ILE A 167 -8.45 -44.34 -9.21
C ILE A 167 -9.09 -42.96 -9.37
N ILE A 168 -10.21 -42.84 -10.11
CA ILE A 168 -10.90 -41.55 -10.32
C ILE A 168 -11.35 -40.93 -8.97
N PHE A 169 -11.90 -41.74 -8.07
CA PHE A 169 -12.34 -41.28 -6.75
C PHE A 169 -11.15 -40.81 -5.89
N SER A 170 -10.01 -41.50 -5.97
CA SER A 170 -8.79 -41.11 -5.25
C SER A 170 -8.23 -39.75 -5.68
N PHE A 171 -8.29 -39.43 -6.97
CA PHE A 171 -7.94 -38.11 -7.49
C PHE A 171 -8.91 -37.01 -7.01
N SER A 172 -10.20 -37.32 -6.92
CA SER A 172 -11.20 -36.38 -6.38
C SER A 172 -10.92 -36.03 -4.92
N ILE A 173 -10.64 -37.04 -4.08
CA ILE A 173 -10.27 -36.84 -2.67
C ILE A 173 -9.00 -35.99 -2.55
N LEU A 174 -7.98 -36.28 -3.38
CA LEU A 174 -6.73 -35.52 -3.36
C LEU A 174 -6.95 -34.05 -3.72
N GLY A 175 -7.77 -33.75 -4.73
CA GLY A 175 -8.13 -32.38 -5.09
C GLY A 175 -8.86 -31.62 -3.97
N ILE A 176 -9.80 -32.28 -3.29
CA ILE A 176 -10.52 -31.73 -2.14
C ILE A 176 -9.55 -31.46 -0.98
N LEU A 177 -8.62 -32.38 -0.71
CA LEU A 177 -7.62 -32.24 0.36
C LEU A 177 -6.72 -31.01 0.13
N VAL A 178 -6.24 -30.83 -1.11
CA VAL A 178 -5.42 -29.66 -1.48
C VAL A 178 -6.20 -28.36 -1.28
N LEU A 179 -7.47 -28.32 -1.67
CA LEU A 179 -8.33 -27.15 -1.48
C LEU A 179 -8.65 -26.88 -0.01
N MET A 180 -8.87 -27.93 0.79
CA MET A 180 -9.09 -27.83 2.25
C MET A 180 -7.92 -27.20 2.99
N ILE A 181 -6.69 -27.38 2.51
CA ILE A 181 -5.50 -26.75 3.09
C ILE A 181 -5.33 -25.33 2.52
N THR A 182 -5.41 -25.15 1.20
CA THR A 182 -5.10 -23.87 0.56
C THR A 182 -6.12 -22.76 0.83
N LEU A 183 -7.41 -23.08 0.94
CA LEU A 183 -8.48 -22.10 1.21
C LEU A 183 -8.33 -21.38 2.56
N PRO A 184 -8.16 -22.08 3.70
CA PRO A 184 -7.95 -21.41 4.98
C PRO A 184 -6.62 -20.64 5.00
N LEU A 185 -5.53 -21.17 4.45
CA LEU A 185 -4.26 -20.44 4.36
C LEU A 185 -4.41 -19.12 3.59
N GLY A 186 -5.06 -19.15 2.42
CA GLY A 186 -5.31 -17.94 1.62
C GLY A 186 -6.23 -16.92 2.32
N SER A 187 -7.23 -17.40 3.06
CA SER A 187 -8.10 -16.54 3.87
C SER A 187 -7.33 -15.88 5.00
N LEU A 188 -6.48 -16.64 5.68
CA LEU A 188 -5.68 -16.17 6.82
C LEU A 188 -4.62 -15.16 6.37
N SER A 189 -3.99 -15.38 5.21
CA SER A 189 -3.03 -14.43 4.63
C SER A 189 -3.70 -13.10 4.26
N ILE A 190 -4.90 -13.13 3.66
CA ILE A 190 -5.66 -11.91 3.34
C ILE A 190 -6.02 -11.15 4.62
N HIS A 191 -6.52 -11.86 5.65
CA HIS A 191 -6.88 -11.26 6.92
C HIS A 191 -5.66 -10.63 7.63
N TYR A 192 -4.51 -11.33 7.62
CA TYR A 192 -3.26 -10.82 8.16
C TYR A 192 -2.80 -9.54 7.45
N ILE A 193 -2.86 -9.51 6.11
CA ILE A 193 -2.52 -8.33 5.31
C ILE A 193 -3.48 -7.18 5.66
N GLU A 194 -4.78 -7.43 5.69
CA GLU A 194 -5.79 -6.40 5.98
C GLU A 194 -5.63 -5.79 7.38
N ASN A 195 -5.41 -6.64 8.40
CA ASN A 195 -5.17 -6.16 9.77
C ASN A 195 -3.88 -5.34 9.87
N LYS A 196 -2.82 -5.76 9.17
CA LYS A 196 -1.56 -5.01 9.12
C LYS A 196 -1.73 -3.66 8.41
N LEU A 197 -2.52 -3.60 7.33
CA LEU A 197 -2.82 -2.36 6.62
C LEU A 197 -3.65 -1.40 7.47
N LYS A 198 -4.71 -1.89 8.13
CA LYS A 198 -5.53 -1.08 9.06
C LYS A 198 -4.68 -0.47 10.18
N LYS A 199 -3.71 -1.21 10.71
CA LYS A 199 -2.74 -0.69 11.67
C LYS A 199 -1.86 0.42 11.07
N LEU A 200 -1.40 0.28 9.83
CA LEU A 200 -0.57 1.27 9.14
C LEU A 200 -1.33 2.54 8.73
N GLU A 201 -2.62 2.42 8.42
CA GLU A 201 -3.49 3.57 8.12
C GLU A 201 -3.63 4.47 9.37
N ASN A 202 -3.92 3.85 10.51
CA ASN A 202 -4.15 4.54 11.79
C ASN A 202 -2.86 4.92 12.53
N LEU A 203 -1.70 4.43 12.10
CA LEU A 203 -0.41 4.83 12.65
C LEU A 203 -0.05 6.22 12.14
N GLU A 204 0.11 7.17 13.07
CA GLU A 204 0.95 8.34 12.81
C GLU A 204 2.36 7.82 12.46
N VAL A 205 2.88 8.27 11.33
CA VAL A 205 4.22 7.89 10.88
C VAL A 205 5.20 8.38 11.94
N SER A 206 5.81 7.45 12.68
CA SER A 206 6.89 7.76 13.60
C SER A 206 7.94 8.58 12.86
N ASN A 207 8.47 9.60 13.54
CA ASN A 207 9.56 10.40 12.99
C ASN A 207 10.85 9.60 12.81
N GLN A 208 10.92 8.41 13.45
CA GLN A 208 12.04 7.48 13.36
C GLN A 208 11.58 6.03 13.13
N PHE A 209 12.12 5.36 12.12
CA PHE A 209 11.90 3.93 11.87
C PHE A 209 13.00 3.30 11.01
N GLU A 210 13.17 1.97 11.15
CA GLU A 210 14.13 1.18 10.36
C GLU A 210 13.39 0.32 9.32
N VAL A 211 13.82 0.42 8.06
CA VAL A 211 13.39 -0.44 6.95
C VAL A 211 14.51 -1.39 6.57
N LYS A 212 14.24 -2.70 6.60
CA LYS A 212 15.24 -3.71 6.23
C LYS A 212 15.14 -4.04 4.75
N ALA A 213 16.29 -4.36 4.15
CA ALA A 213 16.32 -4.91 2.81
C ALA A 213 15.45 -6.17 2.74
N PHE A 214 14.52 -6.17 1.79
CA PHE A 214 13.65 -7.30 1.58
C PHE A 214 14.37 -8.37 0.79
N ILE A 215 14.25 -9.59 1.29
CA ILE A 215 14.51 -10.79 0.53
C ILE A 215 13.25 -11.63 0.64
N SER A 216 12.78 -12.10 -0.50
CA SER A 216 11.71 -13.08 -0.55
C SER A 216 12.14 -14.32 0.23
N ASN A 217 11.49 -14.57 1.38
CA ASN A 217 11.70 -15.80 2.14
C ASN A 217 11.41 -17.05 1.28
N PHE A 218 10.55 -16.90 0.27
CA PHE A 218 10.24 -17.94 -0.69
C PHE A 218 11.40 -18.21 -1.65
N ASP A 219 12.06 -17.17 -2.17
CA ASP A 219 13.22 -17.35 -3.07
C ASP A 219 14.40 -17.98 -2.34
N LEU A 220 14.64 -17.57 -1.09
CA LEU A 220 15.63 -18.23 -0.22
C LEU A 220 15.28 -19.70 0.01
N PHE A 221 14.01 -19.99 0.32
CA PHE A 221 13.54 -21.35 0.52
C PHE A 221 13.74 -22.21 -0.74
N LEU A 222 13.39 -21.70 -1.92
CA LEU A 222 13.59 -22.42 -3.19
C LEU A 222 15.06 -22.68 -3.49
N GLN A 223 15.95 -21.72 -3.23
CA GLN A 223 17.38 -21.92 -3.43
C GLN A 223 17.95 -22.97 -2.46
N VAL A 224 17.58 -22.91 -1.17
CA VAL A 224 18.01 -23.92 -0.18
C VAL A 224 17.45 -25.30 -0.54
N LEU A 225 16.17 -25.38 -0.91
CA LEU A 225 15.53 -26.63 -1.33
C LEU A 225 16.19 -27.20 -2.58
N GLY A 226 16.51 -26.36 -3.57
CA GLY A 226 17.21 -26.77 -4.78
C GLY A 226 18.59 -27.36 -4.47
N ILE A 227 19.38 -26.69 -3.61
CA ILE A 227 20.68 -27.20 -3.16
C ILE A 227 20.52 -28.55 -2.43
N LEU A 228 19.52 -28.68 -1.56
CA LEU A 228 19.24 -29.92 -0.84
C LEU A 228 18.89 -31.08 -1.80
N ILE A 229 18.05 -30.82 -2.81
CA ILE A 229 17.71 -31.80 -3.84
C ILE A 229 18.96 -32.25 -4.60
N PHE A 230 19.85 -31.31 -4.97
CA PHE A 230 21.11 -31.67 -5.62
C PHE A 230 22.02 -32.50 -4.71
N ILE A 231 22.13 -32.17 -3.41
CA ILE A 231 22.90 -32.97 -2.43
C ILE A 231 22.39 -34.40 -2.34
N ILE A 232 21.09 -34.65 -2.55
CA ILE A 232 20.48 -35.99 -2.53
C ILE A 232 20.66 -36.71 -3.89
N ILE A 233 20.50 -36.00 -5.01
CA ILE A 233 20.59 -36.58 -6.37
C ILE A 233 22.03 -36.98 -6.72
N ILE A 234 23.03 -36.19 -6.30
CA ILE A 234 24.45 -36.44 -6.60
C ILE A 234 24.91 -37.83 -6.13
N PRO A 235 24.70 -38.24 -4.86
CA PRO A 235 25.01 -39.58 -4.37
C PRO A 235 24.24 -40.69 -5.08
N ILE A 236 22.96 -40.48 -5.42
CA ILE A 236 22.13 -41.48 -6.09
C ILE A 236 22.65 -41.77 -7.51
N LEU A 237 23.01 -40.72 -8.26
CA LEU A 237 23.66 -40.85 -9.57
C LEU A 237 25.01 -41.58 -9.44
N PHE A 238 25.76 -41.29 -8.38
CA PHE A 238 27.05 -41.91 -8.12
C PHE A 238 26.93 -43.42 -7.79
N ILE A 239 25.99 -43.80 -6.92
CA ILE A 239 25.73 -45.20 -6.54
C ILE A 239 25.19 -46.01 -7.72
N LYS A 240 24.31 -45.43 -8.53
CA LYS A 240 23.73 -46.09 -9.72
C LYS A 240 24.81 -46.41 -10.76
N ASN A 241 25.79 -45.53 -10.93
CA ASN A 241 26.86 -45.70 -11.91
C ASN A 241 27.98 -46.63 -11.42
N TYR A 242 28.18 -46.78 -10.11
CA TYR A 242 29.21 -47.65 -9.54
C TYR A 242 28.89 -49.16 -9.68
N LYS A 243 27.60 -49.53 -9.82
CA LYS A 243 27.16 -50.94 -9.93
C LYS A 243 27.30 -51.57 -11.31
N GLY A 244 27.75 -50.84 -12.33
CA GLY A 244 27.88 -51.34 -13.69
C GLY A 244 28.90 -50.54 -14.49
N VAL A 245 30.18 -50.68 -14.15
CA VAL A 245 31.26 -49.95 -14.82
C VAL A 245 31.81 -50.80 -15.97
N ASP A 246 31.23 -50.65 -17.15
CA ASP A 246 32.02 -50.70 -18.39
C ASP A 246 32.56 -49.28 -18.62
N TYR A 247 33.88 -49.16 -18.77
CA TYR A 247 34.68 -47.91 -18.79
C TYR A 247 34.35 -46.89 -19.92
N LYS A 248 33.21 -47.02 -20.61
CA LYS A 248 32.83 -46.18 -21.77
C LYS A 248 31.92 -44.99 -21.47
N ASN A 249 31.53 -44.73 -20.22
CA ASN A 249 30.53 -43.70 -19.87
C ASN A 249 31.11 -42.32 -19.46
N TYR A 250 32.03 -41.76 -20.25
CA TYR A 250 32.55 -40.39 -20.03
C TYR A 250 31.48 -39.28 -20.08
N LYS A 251 30.33 -39.54 -20.73
CA LYS A 251 29.16 -38.63 -20.72
C LYS A 251 28.60 -38.42 -19.30
N GLU A 252 28.61 -39.44 -18.46
CA GLU A 252 28.06 -39.36 -17.10
C GLU A 252 28.95 -38.56 -16.15
N ILE A 253 30.27 -38.66 -16.33
CA ILE A 253 31.25 -37.81 -15.65
C ILE A 253 31.04 -36.33 -16.04
N PHE A 254 30.75 -36.06 -17.31
CA PHE A 254 30.44 -34.70 -17.77
C PHE A 254 29.16 -34.13 -17.14
N TYR A 255 28.09 -34.94 -17.02
CA TYR A 255 26.86 -34.52 -16.32
C TYR A 255 27.10 -34.23 -14.84
N PHE A 256 28.01 -34.97 -14.20
CA PHE A 256 28.40 -34.74 -12.80
C PHE A 256 29.11 -33.40 -12.61
N PHE A 257 30.09 -33.07 -13.45
CA PHE A 257 30.73 -31.76 -13.42
C PHE A 257 29.75 -30.62 -13.72
N GLY A 258 28.80 -30.84 -14.64
CA GLY A 258 27.72 -29.90 -14.90
C GLY A 258 26.85 -29.64 -13.65
N LEU A 259 26.51 -30.69 -12.90
CA LEU A 259 25.74 -30.59 -11.67
C LEU A 259 26.50 -29.84 -10.56
N ILE A 260 27.81 -30.05 -10.44
CA ILE A 260 28.69 -29.33 -9.51
C ILE A 260 28.73 -27.85 -9.88
N ALA A 261 28.85 -27.51 -11.17
CA ALA A 261 28.87 -26.13 -11.61
C ALA A 261 27.54 -25.41 -11.30
N ILE A 262 26.40 -26.08 -11.53
CA ILE A 262 25.07 -25.54 -11.21
C ILE A 262 24.89 -25.34 -9.70
N THR A 263 25.32 -26.30 -8.88
CA THR A 263 25.22 -26.17 -7.41
C THR A 263 26.14 -25.07 -6.88
N ALA A 264 27.36 -24.96 -7.37
CA ALA A 264 28.28 -23.86 -7.01
C ALA A 264 27.70 -22.48 -7.38
N ALA A 265 27.12 -22.35 -8.58
CA ALA A 265 26.43 -21.13 -8.99
C ALA A 265 25.22 -20.80 -8.09
N GLY A 266 24.42 -21.81 -7.72
CA GLY A 266 23.30 -21.66 -6.79
C GLY A 266 23.74 -21.21 -5.40
N ILE A 267 24.83 -21.78 -4.87
CA ILE A 267 25.41 -21.36 -3.58
C ILE A 267 25.92 -19.92 -3.66
N TYR A 268 26.57 -19.52 -4.75
CA TYR A 268 27.01 -18.15 -4.96
C TYR A 268 25.85 -17.15 -4.94
N GLU A 269 24.73 -17.45 -5.62
CA GLU A 269 23.54 -16.61 -5.57
C GLU A 269 22.95 -16.53 -4.15
N LEU A 270 22.89 -17.66 -3.44
CA LEU A 270 22.39 -17.70 -2.06
C LEU A 270 23.24 -16.84 -1.12
N LEU A 271 24.56 -16.92 -1.23
CA LEU A 271 25.49 -16.07 -0.46
C LEU A 271 25.29 -14.58 -0.78
N LYS A 272 25.10 -14.24 -2.06
CA LYS A 272 24.80 -12.87 -2.49
C LYS A 272 23.49 -12.36 -1.88
N MET A 273 22.44 -13.18 -1.88
CA MET A 273 21.16 -12.84 -1.24
C MET A 273 21.33 -12.64 0.26
N LEU A 274 22.02 -13.54 0.97
CA LEU A 274 22.27 -13.41 2.40
C LEU A 274 23.05 -12.14 2.77
N LYS A 275 23.99 -11.71 1.93
CA LYS A 275 24.70 -10.43 2.12
C LYS A 275 23.75 -9.25 2.04
N ASN A 276 22.81 -9.27 1.10
CA ASN A 276 21.84 -8.19 0.92
C ASN A 276 20.89 -8.05 2.14
N LYS A 277 20.67 -9.12 2.92
CA LYS A 277 19.83 -9.11 4.12
C LYS A 277 20.34 -8.19 5.23
N LYS A 278 21.64 -7.90 5.21
CA LYS A 278 22.32 -7.14 6.24
C LYS A 278 22.14 -5.63 6.06
N TYR A 279 21.59 -5.18 4.94
CA TYR A 279 21.32 -3.77 4.70
C TYR A 279 19.99 -3.34 5.33
N SER A 280 19.99 -2.15 5.92
CA SER A 280 18.78 -1.47 6.35
C SER A 280 18.92 0.04 6.18
N LEU A 281 17.79 0.71 6.00
CA LEU A 281 17.67 2.16 6.06
C LEU A 281 17.09 2.54 7.40
N ASN A 282 17.82 3.33 8.17
CA ASN A 282 17.28 4.00 9.33
C ASN A 282 16.90 5.43 8.92
N ILE A 283 15.64 5.77 9.13
CA ILE A 283 15.04 7.01 8.68
C ILE A 283 14.67 7.80 9.92
N ASP A 284 15.23 9.01 10.02
CA ASP A 284 14.89 10.02 11.01
C ASP A 284 14.42 11.29 10.30
N SER A 285 13.63 12.11 10.98
CA SER A 285 13.20 13.47 10.61
C SER A 285 14.28 14.42 10.09
N ARG A 286 15.56 14.12 10.29
CA ARG A 286 16.70 14.95 9.83
C ARG A 286 17.52 14.30 8.74
N GLU A 287 17.73 12.98 8.83
CA GLU A 287 18.62 12.24 7.96
C GLU A 287 18.17 10.81 7.72
N ILE A 288 18.61 10.27 6.59
CA ILE A 288 18.47 8.87 6.21
C ILE A 288 19.86 8.25 6.26
N THR A 289 20.00 7.19 7.06
CA THR A 289 21.24 6.44 7.25
C THR A 289 21.11 5.06 6.63
N LEU A 290 22.05 4.70 5.77
CA LEU A 290 22.21 3.35 5.23
C LEU A 290 23.13 2.55 6.16
N LEU A 291 22.60 1.48 6.73
CA LEU A 291 23.28 0.59 7.64
C LEU A 291 23.65 -0.73 6.94
N TYR A 292 24.81 -1.29 7.28
CA TYR A 292 25.16 -2.68 7.01
C TYR A 292 25.54 -3.37 8.31
N ASN A 293 24.81 -4.44 8.64
CA ASN A 293 25.00 -5.16 9.89
C ASN A 293 24.96 -4.22 11.12
N LYS A 294 24.00 -3.28 11.13
CA LYS A 294 23.80 -2.22 12.13
C LYS A 294 24.87 -1.12 12.18
N ASN A 295 25.92 -1.19 11.36
CA ASN A 295 26.92 -0.14 11.28
C ASN A 295 26.56 0.84 10.17
N GLU A 296 26.70 2.13 10.43
CA GLU A 296 26.48 3.17 9.42
C GLU A 296 27.54 3.08 8.31
N ILE A 297 27.07 3.14 7.06
CA ILE A 297 27.92 3.17 5.88
C ILE A 297 27.88 4.55 5.23
N LYS A 298 26.67 5.10 5.10
CA LYS A 298 26.39 6.36 4.43
C LYS A 298 25.19 7.03 5.08
N SER A 299 25.19 8.35 5.11
CA SER A 299 24.06 9.17 5.55
C SER A 299 23.80 10.30 4.58
N ILE A 300 22.53 10.69 4.49
CA ILE A 300 22.09 11.86 3.71
C ILE A 300 21.05 12.63 4.51
N LYS A 301 21.22 13.95 4.59
CA LYS A 301 20.20 14.83 5.17
C LYS A 301 18.98 14.87 4.26
N ILE A 302 17.78 14.92 4.84
CA ILE A 302 16.53 14.98 4.06
C ILE A 302 16.53 16.15 3.07
N GLU A 303 17.04 17.30 3.49
CA GLU A 303 17.13 18.52 2.67
C GLU A 303 18.01 18.35 1.42
N LYS A 304 18.91 17.36 1.41
CA LYS A 304 19.79 17.05 0.28
C LYS A 304 19.23 15.96 -0.64
N ILE A 305 18.00 15.52 -0.40
CA ILE A 305 17.30 14.56 -1.26
C ILE A 305 16.53 15.33 -2.33
N ASN A 306 16.72 14.94 -3.59
CA ASN A 306 16.03 15.56 -4.72
C ASN A 306 14.66 14.90 -4.93
N PHE A 307 14.68 13.61 -5.24
CA PHE A 307 13.47 12.82 -5.44
C PHE A 307 13.73 11.35 -5.14
N ILE A 308 12.65 10.60 -4.97
CA ILE A 308 12.65 9.18 -4.65
C ILE A 308 11.85 8.45 -5.70
N LYS A 309 12.37 7.32 -6.17
CA LYS A 309 11.69 6.44 -7.11
C LYS A 309 11.23 5.17 -6.43
N PHE A 310 9.99 4.79 -6.67
CA PHE A 310 9.47 3.46 -6.38
C PHE A 310 9.14 2.73 -7.69
N TYR A 311 9.63 1.50 -7.86
CA TYR A 311 9.35 0.68 -9.04
C TYR A 311 9.51 -0.82 -8.78
N ASP A 312 9.15 -1.65 -9.76
CA ASP A 312 9.36 -3.09 -9.77
C ASP A 312 10.34 -3.53 -10.85
N LYS A 313 10.95 -4.71 -10.68
CA LYS A 313 11.70 -5.35 -11.77
C LYS A 313 10.72 -5.82 -12.84
N LYS A 314 10.94 -5.36 -14.08
CA LYS A 314 10.29 -5.92 -15.28
C LYS A 314 10.95 -7.24 -15.64
N VAL A 315 10.19 -8.33 -15.68
CA VAL A 315 10.65 -9.64 -16.15
C VAL A 315 10.51 -9.70 -17.68
N LYS A 316 11.46 -10.36 -18.37
CA LYS A 316 11.56 -10.40 -19.85
C LYS A 316 10.27 -10.84 -20.59
N ARG A 317 9.30 -11.46 -19.91
CA ARG A 317 8.01 -11.92 -20.49
C ARG A 317 6.82 -11.01 -20.18
N GLY A 318 7.06 -9.73 -19.83
CA GLY A 318 5.98 -8.77 -19.54
C GLY A 318 5.35 -8.90 -18.14
N GLY A 319 5.73 -9.91 -17.37
CA GLY A 319 5.40 -10.01 -15.94
C GLY A 319 6.19 -8.98 -15.11
N ARG A 320 5.57 -8.42 -14.07
CA ARG A 320 6.25 -7.58 -13.07
C ARG A 320 6.43 -8.34 -11.77
N THR A 321 7.51 -8.05 -11.05
CA THR A 321 7.71 -8.56 -9.70
C THR A 321 6.88 -7.75 -8.70
N ASN A 322 6.16 -8.39 -7.78
CA ASN A 322 5.46 -7.71 -6.68
C ASN A 322 6.36 -7.25 -5.53
N ILE A 323 7.62 -6.94 -5.85
CA ILE A 323 8.64 -6.51 -4.90
C ILE A 323 8.97 -5.05 -5.20
N PRO A 324 8.60 -4.11 -4.33
CA PRO A 324 8.92 -2.71 -4.51
C PRO A 324 10.43 -2.49 -4.31
N ILE A 325 11.00 -1.68 -5.19
CA ILE A 325 12.37 -1.18 -5.14
C ILE A 325 12.30 0.30 -4.87
N ILE A 326 12.99 0.75 -3.83
CA ILE A 326 13.23 2.16 -3.56
C ILE A 326 14.60 2.56 -4.11
N GLU A 327 14.65 3.72 -4.75
CA GLU A 327 15.88 4.37 -5.20
C GLU A 327 15.84 5.84 -4.79
N ILE A 328 16.82 6.27 -3.98
CA ILE A 328 16.90 7.63 -3.42
C ILE A 328 17.97 8.41 -4.16
N PHE A 329 17.62 9.60 -4.65
CA PHE A 329 18.53 10.48 -5.38
C PHE A 329 18.87 11.72 -4.57
N ASP A 330 20.15 12.09 -4.55
CA ASP A 330 20.59 13.36 -4.00
C ASP A 330 20.30 14.54 -4.94
N MET A 331 20.58 15.77 -4.49
CA MET A 331 20.44 17.00 -5.28
C MET A 331 21.20 16.97 -6.62
N GLU A 332 22.32 16.26 -6.69
CA GLU A 332 23.13 16.09 -7.91
C GLU A 332 22.58 14.99 -8.84
N LYS A 333 21.47 14.33 -8.46
CA LYS A 333 20.87 13.17 -9.13
C LYS A 333 21.75 11.92 -9.10
N ASN A 334 22.69 11.83 -8.16
CA ASN A 334 23.41 10.59 -7.89
C ASN A 334 22.54 9.66 -7.03
N VAL A 335 22.68 8.35 -7.25
CA VAL A 335 21.96 7.35 -6.47
C VAL A 335 22.62 7.21 -5.10
N PHE A 336 21.92 7.67 -4.05
CA PHE A 336 22.35 7.47 -2.66
C PHE A 336 22.24 6.00 -2.28
N THR A 337 21.07 5.40 -2.55
CA THR A 337 20.81 3.99 -2.26
C THR A 337 19.75 3.42 -3.18
N LYS A 338 19.83 2.11 -3.38
CA LYS A 338 18.85 1.30 -4.10
C LYS A 338 18.64 0.00 -3.35
N MET A 339 17.41 -0.30 -2.97
CA MET A 339 17.11 -1.54 -2.25
C MET A 339 15.69 -2.06 -2.53
N GLU A 340 15.53 -3.37 -2.46
CA GLU A 340 14.22 -4.01 -2.41
C GLU A 340 13.65 -3.86 -0.99
N VAL A 341 12.37 -3.52 -0.87
CA VAL A 341 11.68 -3.32 0.41
C VAL A 341 10.41 -4.17 0.48
N LYS A 342 9.93 -4.42 1.69
CA LYS A 342 8.63 -5.08 1.86
C LYS A 342 7.53 -4.13 1.39
N ILE A 343 6.43 -4.68 0.92
CA ILE A 343 5.22 -3.90 0.61
C ILE A 343 4.78 -3.03 1.82
N SER A 344 4.82 -3.58 3.04
CA SER A 344 4.49 -2.80 4.24
C SER A 344 5.41 -1.61 4.46
N ASP A 345 6.70 -1.79 4.15
CA ASP A 345 7.71 -0.79 4.40
C ASP A 345 7.68 0.26 3.28
N TYR A 346 7.37 -0.14 2.04
CA TYR A 346 7.04 0.77 0.93
C TYR A 346 5.89 1.73 1.29
N ILE A 347 4.79 1.21 1.85
CA ILE A 347 3.65 2.05 2.27
C ILE A 347 4.08 3.07 3.33
N LEU A 348 4.87 2.63 4.31
CA LEU A 348 5.39 3.49 5.38
C LEU A 348 6.32 4.57 4.82
N LEU A 349 7.25 4.19 3.95
CA LEU A 349 8.20 5.07 3.28
C LEU A 349 7.46 6.13 2.44
N LYS A 350 6.48 5.72 1.66
CA LYS A 350 5.66 6.63 0.83
C LYS A 350 4.98 7.68 1.69
N LYS A 351 4.26 7.26 2.75
CA LYS A 351 3.58 8.18 3.69
C LYS A 351 4.57 9.13 4.39
N TYR A 352 5.76 8.64 4.73
CA TYR A 352 6.82 9.45 5.33
C TYR A 352 7.33 10.55 4.36
N PHE A 353 7.66 10.20 3.12
CA PHE A 353 8.22 11.15 2.16
C PHE A 353 7.20 12.19 1.68
N GLU A 354 5.93 11.79 1.52
CA GLU A 354 4.83 12.70 1.24
C GLU A 354 4.65 13.72 2.38
N ARG A 355 4.73 13.28 3.65
CA ARG A 355 4.66 14.17 4.82
C ARG A 355 5.80 15.20 4.85
N HIS A 356 7.00 14.81 4.44
CA HIS A 356 8.17 15.69 4.37
C HIS A 356 8.25 16.50 3.06
N LYS A 357 7.22 16.44 2.21
CA LYS A 357 7.14 17.14 0.92
C LYS A 357 8.30 16.83 -0.04
N ILE A 358 8.87 15.63 0.05
CA ILE A 358 9.87 15.16 -0.90
C ILE A 358 9.17 14.70 -2.18
N MET A 359 9.76 14.97 -3.34
CA MET A 359 9.22 14.52 -4.62
C MET A 359 9.30 12.99 -4.73
N VAL A 360 8.15 12.34 -4.93
CA VAL A 360 8.04 10.88 -5.07
C VAL A 360 7.56 10.54 -6.48
N ASP A 361 8.39 9.82 -7.24
CA ASP A 361 8.05 9.22 -8.54
C ASP A 361 7.71 7.75 -8.33
N ASP A 362 6.40 7.46 -8.23
CA ASP A 362 5.89 6.13 -7.93
C ASP A 362 5.41 5.40 -9.19
N ASN A 363 6.30 4.58 -9.74
CA ASN A 363 6.03 3.71 -10.88
C ASN A 363 5.74 2.26 -10.47
N PHE A 364 5.73 1.97 -9.16
CA PHE A 364 5.46 0.63 -8.65
C PHE A 364 3.98 0.31 -8.81
N LYS A 365 3.68 -0.81 -9.48
CA LYS A 365 2.31 -1.31 -9.65
C LYS A 365 2.22 -2.68 -9.03
N MET A 366 1.64 -2.75 -7.84
CA MET A 366 1.36 -4.03 -7.18
C MET A 366 0.37 -4.84 -8.03
N LEU A 367 0.81 -5.95 -8.63
CA LEU A 367 0.02 -6.83 -9.50
C LEU A 367 -0.91 -7.76 -8.74
#